data_AF-A0A170X890-F1
#
_entry.id   AF-A0A170X890-F1
#
_cell.length_a   1.000
_cell.length_b   1.000
_cell.length_c   1.000
_cell.angle_alpha   90.00
_cell.angle_beta   90.00
_cell.angle_gamma   90.00
#
_symmetry.space_group_name_H-M   'P 1'
#
loop_
_entity.id
_entity.type
_entity.pdbx_description
1 polymer ?
#
loop_
_entity_poly.entity_id
_entity_poly.type
_entity_poly.pdbx_seq_one_letter_code
_entity_poly.pdbx_strand_id
1 'polypeptide(L)'
;VIQLVSYYLLSNGKIPDTNTKYFILDDHEKLYYGRPREQTILTFPSGVQARFVTFYNPLTFARNEIVTLRVENRLVQVRDSNGDVVIHQISPICDLMDDLTKCYQLSFIVSVQPLSLVTYSVEPFEDESEAHVNIRLMNPSLAYKFD
;
A
#
# COMPACT_ATOMS: atom_id res chain seq x y z
N VAL A 1 1.68 -10.63 18.83
CA VAL A 1 2.99 -10.19 19.37
C VAL A 1 3.54 -9.01 18.61
N ILE A 2 3.84 -9.12 17.30
CA ILE A 2 4.45 -8.02 16.52
C ILE A 2 3.61 -6.72 16.55
N GLN A 3 2.28 -6.78 16.43
CA GLN A 3 1.41 -5.59 16.47
C GLN A 3 1.50 -4.79 17.79
N LEU A 4 1.67 -5.48 18.93
CA LEU A 4 1.78 -4.84 20.24
C LEU A 4 3.14 -4.15 20.39
N VAL A 5 4.21 -4.80 19.92
CA VAL A 5 5.57 -4.23 19.95
C VAL A 5 5.66 -3.03 19.02
N SER A 6 5.11 -3.13 17.81
CA SER A 6 5.02 -2.00 16.89
C SER A 6 4.28 -0.82 17.50
N TYR A 7 3.14 -1.07 18.17
CA TYR A 7 2.42 -0.01 18.88
C TYR A 7 3.28 0.62 19.98
N TYR A 8 3.92 -0.18 20.84
CA TYR A 8 4.78 0.32 21.90
C TYR A 8 5.91 1.22 21.35
N LEU A 9 6.55 0.81 20.26
CA LEU A 9 7.63 1.56 19.61
C LEU A 9 7.12 2.87 18.99
N LEU A 10 5.97 2.85 18.30
CA LEU A 10 5.42 4.02 17.62
C LEU A 10 4.70 5.00 18.56
N SER A 11 4.29 4.56 19.74
CA SER A 11 3.54 5.36 20.71
C SER A 11 4.42 6.05 21.76
N ASN A 12 5.74 6.08 21.55
CA ASN A 12 6.73 6.56 22.52
C ASN A 12 6.67 5.82 23.86
N GLY A 13 6.53 4.48 23.81
CA GLY A 13 6.59 3.61 24.97
C GLY A 13 5.29 3.47 25.77
N LYS A 14 4.12 3.81 25.18
CA LYS A 14 2.84 3.51 25.83
C LYS A 14 2.61 2.02 25.85
N ILE A 15 2.28 1.49 27.04
CA ILE A 15 2.02 0.07 27.22
C ILE A 15 0.71 -0.29 26.50
N PRO A 16 0.73 -1.20 25.51
CA PRO A 16 -0.48 -1.62 24.82
C PRO A 16 -1.37 -2.48 25.72
N ASP A 17 -2.68 -2.34 25.57
CA ASP A 17 -3.64 -3.32 26.08
C ASP A 17 -3.58 -4.59 25.21
N THR A 18 -3.43 -5.75 25.85
CA THR A 18 -3.31 -7.03 25.16
C THR A 18 -4.58 -7.48 24.46
N ASN A 19 -5.74 -6.95 24.86
CA ASN A 19 -7.03 -7.27 24.27
C ASN A 19 -7.38 -6.39 23.06
N THR A 20 -6.60 -5.34 22.81
CA THR A 20 -6.82 -4.41 21.71
C THR A 20 -6.00 -4.79 20.46
N LYS A 21 -6.63 -4.72 19.29
CA LYS A 21 -5.96 -4.87 18.00
C LYS A 21 -5.57 -3.50 17.47
N TYR A 22 -4.28 -3.17 17.51
CA TYR A 22 -3.76 -1.90 17.00
C TYR A 22 -3.40 -1.94 15.52
N PHE A 23 -2.95 -3.11 15.03
CA PHE A 23 -2.61 -3.33 13.62
C PHE A 23 -3.23 -4.61 13.09
N ILE A 24 -3.62 -4.56 11.82
CA ILE A 24 -3.94 -5.74 11.01
C ILE A 24 -2.67 -6.03 10.20
N LEU A 25 -2.19 -7.27 10.25
CA LEU A 25 -1.02 -7.69 9.49
C LEU A 25 -1.47 -8.10 8.10
N ASP A 26 -1.00 -7.36 7.10
CA ASP A 26 -1.16 -7.73 5.69
C ASP A 26 0.08 -8.53 5.29
N ASP A 27 -0.06 -9.85 5.18
CA ASP A 27 1.02 -10.73 4.78
C ASP A 27 0.85 -11.14 3.32
N HIS A 28 1.70 -10.58 2.46
CA HIS A 28 1.79 -10.95 1.06
C HIS A 28 2.62 -12.25 0.94
N GLU A 29 2.13 -13.34 1.52
CA GLU A 29 2.78 -14.64 1.28
C GLU A 29 2.74 -14.91 -0.23
N LYS A 30 3.94 -15.10 -0.81
CA LYS A 30 4.12 -15.74 -2.11
C LYS A 30 3.73 -17.22 -1.98
N LEU A 31 2.48 -17.52 -1.69
CA LEU A 31 1.99 -18.88 -1.81
C LEU A 31 1.97 -19.22 -3.30
N TYR A 32 2.88 -20.13 -3.63
CA TYR A 32 2.78 -20.99 -4.79
C TYR A 32 1.33 -21.47 -4.97
N TYR A 33 0.77 -21.22 -6.15
CA TYR A 33 -0.53 -21.71 -6.65
C TYR A 33 -1.81 -21.07 -6.07
N GLY A 34 -2.26 -19.98 -6.72
CA GLY A 34 -3.65 -19.86 -7.14
C GLY A 34 -4.73 -19.59 -6.10
N ARG A 35 -4.39 -19.20 -4.86
CA ARG A 35 -5.37 -18.63 -3.93
C ARG A 35 -5.04 -17.16 -3.67
N PRO A 36 -5.93 -16.21 -4.00
CA PRO A 36 -5.78 -14.84 -3.54
C PRO A 36 -5.89 -14.87 -2.01
N ARG A 37 -4.79 -14.64 -1.29
CA ARG A 37 -4.91 -14.29 0.13
C ARG A 37 -5.64 -12.95 0.21
N GLU A 38 -6.54 -12.87 1.17
CA GLU A 38 -7.37 -11.72 1.49
C GLU A 38 -6.48 -10.59 2.03
N GLN A 39 -5.82 -9.84 1.14
CA GLN A 39 -5.22 -8.58 1.55
C GLN A 39 -6.30 -7.67 2.10
N THR A 40 -6.01 -7.01 3.22
CA THR A 40 -6.99 -6.09 3.82
C THR A 40 -7.20 -4.92 2.87
N ILE A 41 -8.45 -4.71 2.46
CA ILE A 41 -8.83 -3.55 1.64
C ILE A 41 -8.88 -2.33 2.55
N LEU A 42 -8.09 -1.31 2.22
CA LEU A 42 -8.19 -0.01 2.87
C LEU A 42 -9.46 0.69 2.40
N THR A 43 -10.35 0.95 3.36
CA THR A 43 -11.62 1.65 3.15
C THR A 43 -11.62 3.02 3.81
N PHE A 44 -12.33 3.97 3.23
CA PHE A 44 -12.40 5.37 3.65
C PHE A 44 -13.87 5.78 3.86
N PRO A 45 -14.55 5.21 4.89
CA PRO A 45 -15.90 5.63 5.23
C PRO A 45 -15.91 7.10 5.67
N SER A 46 -17.09 7.73 5.59
CA SER A 46 -17.27 9.15 5.94
C SER A 46 -16.63 9.50 7.29
N GLY A 47 -15.80 10.54 7.31
CA GLY A 47 -15.06 11.00 8.48
C GLY A 47 -13.66 10.40 8.66
N VAL A 48 -13.28 9.36 7.91
CA VAL A 48 -11.91 8.83 7.90
C VAL A 48 -11.06 9.62 6.92
N GLN A 49 -10.14 10.44 7.45
CA GLN A 49 -9.25 11.27 6.65
C GLN A 49 -7.99 10.52 6.18
N ALA A 50 -7.55 9.50 6.91
CA ALA A 50 -6.34 8.76 6.60
C ALA A 50 -6.39 7.33 7.16
N ARG A 51 -5.68 6.43 6.50
CA ARG A 51 -5.31 5.10 6.98
C ARG A 51 -3.79 5.04 7.12
N PHE A 52 -3.31 4.69 8.31
CA PHE A 52 -1.88 4.56 8.57
C PHE A 52 -1.41 3.13 8.31
N VAL A 53 -0.35 3.00 7.51
CA VAL A 53 0.28 1.73 7.19
C VAL A 53 1.73 1.77 7.64
N THR A 54 2.17 0.72 8.32
CA THR A 54 3.51 0.65 8.91
C THR A 54 4.28 -0.53 8.35
N PHE A 55 5.50 -0.26 7.91
CA PHE A 55 6.41 -1.25 7.36
C PHE A 55 7.55 -1.50 8.33
N TYR A 56 7.88 -2.77 8.54
CA TYR A 56 9.00 -3.20 9.37
C TYR A 56 10.11 -3.76 8.49
N ASN A 57 11.34 -3.30 8.70
CA ASN A 57 12.51 -3.90 8.11
C ASN A 57 13.27 -4.73 9.15
N PRO A 58 13.20 -6.08 9.08
CA PRO A 58 13.94 -6.96 9.97
C PRO A 58 15.44 -7.07 9.63
N LEU A 59 15.90 -6.47 8.53
CA LEU A 59 17.27 -6.59 8.06
C LEU A 59 18.18 -5.55 8.74
N THR A 60 19.47 -5.86 8.80
CA THR A 60 20.51 -4.98 9.37
C THR A 60 21.02 -3.92 8.37
N PHE A 61 20.38 -3.80 7.20
CA PHE A 61 20.70 -2.81 6.18
C PHE A 61 19.42 -2.11 5.68
N ALA A 62 19.56 -0.89 5.16
CA ALA A 62 18.46 -0.12 4.63
C ALA A 62 17.86 -0.78 3.39
N ARG A 63 16.55 -0.69 3.23
CA ARG A 63 15.83 -1.34 2.14
C ARG A 63 14.88 -0.36 1.46
N ASN A 64 14.96 -0.31 0.14
CA ASN A 64 13.93 0.29 -0.70
C ASN A 64 13.15 -0.85 -1.37
N GLU A 65 11.84 -0.84 -1.25
CA GLU A 65 10.98 -1.89 -1.79
C GLU A 65 9.70 -1.28 -2.36
N ILE A 66 9.24 -1.84 -3.49
CA ILE A 66 7.89 -1.55 -3.98
C ILE A 66 6.92 -2.40 -3.17
N VAL A 67 6.03 -1.74 -2.45
CA VAL A 67 4.96 -2.40 -1.70
C VAL A 67 3.64 -2.23 -2.44
N THR A 68 2.72 -3.16 -2.22
CA THR A 68 1.41 -3.18 -2.88
C THR A 68 0.31 -3.38 -1.86
N LEU A 69 -0.62 -2.43 -1.77
CA LEU A 69 -1.78 -2.44 -0.88
C LEU A 69 -3.07 -2.53 -1.69
N ARG A 70 -4.14 -3.09 -1.10
CA ARG A 70 -5.49 -3.00 -1.67
C ARG A 70 -6.23 -1.78 -1.15
N VAL A 71 -6.87 -1.05 -2.05
CA VAL A 71 -7.69 0.13 -1.75
C VAL A 71 -9.06 0.01 -2.43
N GLU A 72 -10.10 0.53 -1.79
CA GLU A 72 -11.48 0.44 -2.30
C GLU A 72 -11.76 1.34 -3.52
N ASN A 73 -10.91 2.34 -3.78
CA ASN A 73 -11.11 3.30 -4.85
C ASN A 73 -9.78 3.82 -5.41
N ARG A 74 -9.83 4.42 -6.60
CA ARG A 74 -8.67 4.96 -7.31
C ARG A 74 -8.25 6.37 -6.86
N LEU A 75 -9.00 6.98 -5.97
CA LEU A 75 -8.87 8.38 -5.58
C LEU A 75 -8.21 8.43 -4.21
N VAL A 76 -6.94 8.01 -4.18
CA VAL A 76 -6.12 8.00 -2.98
C VAL A 76 -4.75 8.56 -3.26
N GLN A 77 -4.14 9.17 -2.26
CA GLN A 77 -2.74 9.59 -2.27
C GLN A 77 -2.00 8.94 -1.11
N VAL A 78 -0.66 8.88 -1.22
CA VAL A 78 0.22 8.40 -0.16
C VAL A 78 1.08 9.55 0.32
N ARG A 79 1.21 9.71 1.63
CA ARG A 79 2.21 10.61 2.24
C ARG A 79 3.16 9.86 3.14
N ASP A 80 4.39 10.34 3.18
CA ASP A 80 5.41 9.85 4.10
C ASP A 80 5.23 10.42 5.52
N SER A 81 6.15 10.06 6.43
CA SER A 81 6.13 10.54 7.81
C SER A 81 6.34 12.05 7.96
N ASN A 82 6.87 12.73 6.93
CA ASN A 82 7.06 14.18 6.92
C ASN A 82 5.83 14.92 6.37
N GLY A 83 4.86 14.19 5.81
CA GLY A 83 3.68 14.73 5.16
C GLY A 83 3.88 15.00 3.66
N ASP A 84 5.01 14.60 3.08
CA ASP A 84 5.30 14.78 1.66
C ASP A 84 4.57 13.73 0.82
N VAL A 85 4.07 14.15 -0.36
CA VAL A 85 3.36 13.24 -1.28
C VAL A 85 4.36 12.27 -1.92
N VAL A 86 4.05 10.98 -1.79
CA VAL A 86 4.84 9.89 -2.36
C VAL A 86 4.30 9.54 -3.74
N ILE A 87 5.21 9.42 -4.71
CA ILE A 87 4.88 8.92 -6.04
C ILE A 87 4.34 7.51 -5.92
N HIS A 88 3.15 7.29 -6.46
CA HIS A 88 2.45 6.02 -6.38
C HIS A 88 1.76 5.71 -7.71
N GLN A 89 1.44 4.44 -7.90
CA GLN A 89 0.71 3.91 -9.04
C GLN A 89 -0.54 3.20 -8.55
N ILE A 90 -1.66 3.46 -9.22
CA ILE A 90 -2.91 2.74 -9.02
C ILE A 90 -3.17 1.84 -10.22
N SER A 91 -3.33 0.55 -9.96
CA SER A 91 -3.66 -0.45 -10.96
C SER A 91 -5.02 -1.06 -10.65
N PRO A 92 -5.92 -1.24 -11.63
CA PRO A 92 -7.15 -1.99 -11.40
C PRO A 92 -6.79 -3.46 -11.11
N ILE A 93 -7.41 -4.05 -10.07
CA ILE A 93 -7.39 -5.50 -9.86
C ILE A 93 -8.77 -6.01 -10.26
N CYS A 94 -8.85 -6.77 -11.35
CA CYS A 94 -10.07 -7.47 -11.71
C CYS A 94 -10.03 -8.84 -11.04
N ASP A 95 -10.95 -9.11 -10.11
CA ASP A 95 -11.33 -10.50 -9.86
C ASP A 95 -12.40 -10.85 -10.91
N LEU A 96 -12.09 -11.79 -11.81
CA LEU A 96 -13.00 -12.21 -12.89
C LEU A 96 -14.31 -12.80 -12.35
N MET A 97 -14.36 -13.13 -11.06
CA MET A 97 -15.51 -13.74 -10.38
C MET A 97 -16.33 -12.75 -9.55
N ASP A 98 -15.88 -11.50 -9.36
CA ASP A 98 -16.56 -10.54 -8.49
C ASP A 98 -16.59 -9.13 -9.11
N ASP A 99 -17.49 -8.94 -10.07
CA ASP A 99 -17.74 -7.65 -10.76
C ASP A 99 -18.21 -6.53 -9.80
N LEU A 100 -18.55 -6.84 -8.55
CA LEU A 100 -19.11 -5.90 -7.57
C LEU A 100 -18.05 -5.26 -6.67
N THR A 101 -16.87 -5.87 -6.49
CA THR A 101 -15.82 -5.30 -5.65
C THR A 101 -14.80 -4.55 -6.48
N LYS A 102 -14.99 -3.22 -6.61
CA LYS A 102 -14.00 -2.31 -7.19
C LYS A 102 -12.74 -2.29 -6.31
N CYS A 103 -11.82 -3.22 -6.55
CA CYS A 103 -10.56 -3.31 -5.84
C CYS A 103 -9.43 -2.75 -6.70
N TYR A 104 -8.63 -1.85 -6.14
CA TYR A 104 -7.44 -1.33 -6.82
C TYR A 104 -6.18 -1.72 -6.04
N GLN A 105 -5.09 -1.88 -6.78
CA GLN A 105 -3.75 -2.04 -6.23
C GLN A 105 -3.08 -0.68 -6.16
N LEU A 106 -2.75 -0.23 -4.95
CA LEU A 106 -1.91 0.93 -4.72
C LEU A 106 -0.46 0.44 -4.56
N SER A 107 0.44 0.91 -5.42
CA SER A 107 1.85 0.51 -5.41
C SER A 107 2.76 1.72 -5.27
N PHE A 108 3.71 1.68 -4.33
CA PHE A 108 4.64 2.79 -4.08
C PHE A 108 5.95 2.28 -3.47
N ILE A 109 6.99 3.12 -3.52
CA ILE A 109 8.30 2.79 -2.95
C ILE A 109 8.31 3.17 -1.46
N VAL A 110 8.67 2.21 -0.62
CA VAL A 110 8.93 2.42 0.80
C VAL A 110 10.43 2.36 1.03
N SER A 111 10.96 3.34 1.77
CA SER A 111 12.33 3.32 2.27
C SER A 111 12.33 3.07 3.77
N VAL A 112 12.95 1.97 4.20
CA VAL A 112 12.98 1.56 5.62
C VAL A 112 14.42 1.39 6.09
N GLN A 113 14.75 1.99 7.23
CA GLN A 113 16.07 1.88 7.86
C GLN A 113 16.28 0.47 8.46
N PRO A 114 17.54 0.06 8.72
CA PRO A 114 17.84 -1.20 9.41
C PRO A 114 17.04 -1.37 10.71
N LEU A 115 16.48 -2.55 10.95
CA LEU A 115 15.83 -2.91 12.22
C LEU A 115 14.80 -1.87 12.70
N SER A 116 14.05 -1.26 11.77
CA SER A 116 13.20 -0.10 12.05
C SER A 116 11.79 -0.23 11.49
N LEU A 117 10.92 0.65 11.97
CA LEU A 117 9.55 0.84 11.50
C LEU A 117 9.46 2.19 10.79
N VAL A 118 8.67 2.25 9.71
CA VAL A 118 8.28 3.50 9.06
C VAL A 118 6.78 3.49 8.80
N THR A 119 6.13 4.64 8.99
CA THR A 119 4.69 4.80 8.81
C THR A 119 4.41 5.77 7.67
N TYR A 120 3.45 5.39 6.82
CA TYR A 120 2.91 6.22 5.74
C TYR A 120 1.41 6.42 5.98
N SER A 121 0.85 7.53 5.51
CA SER A 121 -0.60 7.73 5.45
C SER A 121 -1.10 7.48 4.03
N VAL A 122 -2.19 6.75 3.91
CA VAL A 122 -3.00 6.67 2.70
C VAL A 122 -4.24 7.49 2.95
N GLU A 123 -4.54 8.44 2.06
CA GLU A 123 -5.58 9.45 2.25
C GLU A 123 -6.48 9.49 1.02
N PRO A 124 -7.79 9.77 1.17
CA PRO A 124 -8.63 10.12 0.03
C PRO A 124 -8.05 11.32 -0.71
N PHE A 125 -8.09 11.27 -2.03
CA PHE A 125 -7.67 12.36 -2.89
C PHE A 125 -8.87 12.88 -3.67
N GLU A 126 -9.12 14.17 -3.62
CA GLU A 126 -10.11 14.82 -4.48
C GLU A 126 -9.40 15.22 -5.77
N ASP A 127 -9.77 14.57 -6.88
CA ASP A 127 -9.20 14.89 -8.17
C ASP A 127 -9.84 16.19 -8.69
N GLU A 128 -9.15 17.32 -8.50
CA GLU A 128 -9.55 18.60 -9.10
C GLU A 128 -9.24 18.66 -10.61
N SER A 129 -8.56 17.66 -11.18
CA SER A 129 -8.10 17.70 -12.56
C SER A 129 -8.74 16.62 -13.42
N GLU A 130 -9.42 17.02 -14.50
CA GLU A 130 -9.77 16.12 -15.61
C GLU A 130 -8.49 15.75 -16.41
N ALA A 131 -7.43 15.30 -15.74
CA ALA A 131 -6.18 14.92 -16.37
C ALA A 131 -6.34 13.54 -17.03
N HIS A 132 -6.86 13.54 -18.26
CA HIS A 132 -6.91 12.35 -19.10
C HIS A 132 -5.49 11.85 -19.42
N VAL A 133 -5.18 10.62 -19.01
CA VAL A 133 -3.89 9.98 -19.32
C VAL A 133 -3.83 9.66 -20.82
N ASN A 134 -2.78 10.16 -21.50
CA ASN A 134 -2.46 9.79 -22.87
C ASN A 134 -1.74 8.44 -22.92
N ILE A 135 -2.48 7.36 -23.15
CA ILE A 135 -1.90 6.03 -23.33
C ILE A 135 -1.34 5.92 -24.76
N ARG A 136 -0.02 5.71 -24.88
CA ARG A 136 0.63 5.35 -26.14
C ARG A 136 0.98 3.88 -26.11
N LEU A 137 0.28 3.07 -26.90
CA LEU A 137 0.59 1.67 -27.08
C LEU A 137 1.79 1.53 -28.01
N MET A 138 2.85 0.85 -27.53
CA MET A 138 4.00 0.53 -28.37
C MET A 138 3.61 -0.57 -29.37
N ASN A 139 3.79 -0.30 -30.67
CA ASN A 139 3.47 -1.26 -31.71
C ASN A 139 4.44 -2.46 -31.64
N PRO A 140 3.97 -3.71 -31.45
CA PRO A 140 4.82 -4.89 -31.37
C PRO A 140 5.70 -5.12 -32.61
N SER A 141 5.28 -4.60 -33.77
CA SER A 141 6.05 -4.71 -35.02
C SER A 141 7.36 -3.90 -35.01
N LEU A 142 7.56 -3.01 -34.04
CA LEU A 142 8.80 -2.25 -33.86
C LEU A 142 9.80 -2.91 -32.89
N ALA A 143 9.40 -3.96 -32.16
CA ALA A 143 10.29 -4.67 -31.23
C ALA A 143 11.31 -5.58 -31.94
N TYR A 144 11.01 -6.03 -33.17
CA TYR A 144 11.87 -6.91 -33.97
C TYR A 144 12.93 -6.18 -34.80
N LYS A 145 13.15 -4.87 -34.58
CA LYS A 145 14.17 -4.08 -35.29
C LYS A 145 15.49 -3.92 -34.52
N PHE A 146 15.66 -4.67 -33.43
CA PHE A 146 16.86 -4.61 -32.59
C PHE A 146 17.78 -5.83 -32.71
N ASP A 147 17.58 -6.69 -33.71
CA ASP A 147 18.50 -7.77 -34.10
C ASP A 147 19.10 -7.52 -35.49
#